data_AF-A0A7W4E7G0-F1
#
_entry.id   AF-A0A7W4E7G0-F1
#
_cell.length_a   1.000
_cell.length_b   1.000
_cell.length_c   1.000
_cell.angle_alpha   90.00
_cell.angle_beta   90.00
_cell.angle_gamma   90.00
#
_symmetry.space_group_name_H-M   'P 1'
#
loop_
_entity.id
_entity.type
_entity.pdbx_description
1 polymer ?
#
loop_
_entity_poly.entity_id
_entity_poly.type
_entity_poly.pdbx_seq_one_letter_code
_entity_poly.pdbx_strand_id
1 'polypeptide(L)'
;INWPFIENSETGEKFASNKLELLTRENGISHENAHDALSDVDGLIDVARLLEEKQPQIFEYLFKMRSKNEVQKMINLENPKPFLYTSGRFKVEFEKTTAAFPIAPAKNKNVIVWDLRFSPEDFLDWSAEQILENITADFETRSQADFKPIAVKILQYDKCPAVAPIGVLNEENQERLNLKLADIQKNLDLLRKNPHFAENIRSAFEKRDEISKERHENISLSPEARLFEGFLSRSDEIKAEAVRNSTARELADFHPDFNDERLNGLLLHYKARSFPKSLSSQEKELWEEYRAKNLKKMLPKFMKEFQEAATRENLNTQEQFILEDIKLWLENVLPDLES
;
A
#
# COMPACT_ATOMS: atom_id res chain seq x y z
N ILE A 1 14.14 3.31 24.24
CA ILE A 1 13.72 2.27 23.28
C ILE A 1 14.96 1.96 22.46
N ASN A 2 15.34 0.69 22.38
CA ASN A 2 16.45 0.25 21.56
C ASN A 2 15.93 0.05 20.13
N TRP A 3 16.46 0.83 19.18
CA TRP A 3 16.04 0.79 17.78
C TRP A 3 16.94 -0.17 17.00
N PRO A 4 16.40 -1.20 16.34
CA PRO A 4 17.21 -2.15 15.60
C PRO A 4 17.74 -1.52 14.31
N PHE A 5 18.97 -1.88 13.95
CA PHE A 5 19.60 -1.54 12.68
C PHE A 5 19.88 -2.82 11.88
N ILE A 6 19.68 -2.76 10.58
CA ILE A 6 20.10 -3.79 9.63
C ILE A 6 21.30 -3.23 8.86
N GLU A 7 22.28 -4.08 8.59
CA GLU A 7 23.45 -3.76 7.80
C GLU A 7 23.25 -4.23 6.35
N ASN A 8 23.52 -3.37 5.39
CA ASN A 8 23.59 -3.74 3.99
C ASN A 8 24.84 -4.59 3.76
N SER A 9 24.68 -5.84 3.31
CA SER A 9 25.79 -6.78 3.12
C SER A 9 26.80 -6.37 2.04
N GLU A 10 26.40 -5.50 1.10
CA GLU A 10 27.26 -5.06 0.00
C GLU A 10 27.98 -3.74 0.32
N THR A 11 27.30 -2.81 1.01
CA THR A 11 27.86 -1.47 1.29
C THR A 11 28.37 -1.30 2.73
N GLY A 12 27.98 -2.18 3.64
CA GLY A 12 28.25 -2.07 5.08
C GLY A 12 27.44 -0.97 5.79
N GLU A 13 26.54 -0.29 5.07
CA GLU A 13 25.73 0.80 5.64
C GLU A 13 24.64 0.25 6.56
N LYS A 14 24.46 0.90 7.72
CA LYS A 14 23.43 0.54 8.70
C LYS A 14 22.20 1.42 8.54
N PHE A 15 21.03 0.79 8.51
CA PHE A 15 19.74 1.48 8.42
C PHE A 15 18.77 1.02 9.50
N ALA A 16 17.99 1.96 10.03
CA ALA A 16 16.96 1.67 11.02
C ALA A 16 15.89 0.74 10.44
N SER A 17 15.50 -0.26 11.23
CA SER A 17 14.48 -1.24 10.87
C SER A 17 13.28 -1.14 11.79
N ASN A 18 12.09 -1.35 11.23
CA ASN A 18 10.84 -1.45 11.99
C ASN A 18 10.26 -2.88 11.94
N LYS A 19 11.09 -3.89 11.66
CA LYS A 19 10.64 -5.28 11.72
C LYS A 19 10.28 -5.64 13.16
N LEU A 20 9.09 -6.23 13.36
CA LEU A 20 8.58 -6.55 14.69
C LEU A 20 9.49 -7.53 15.44
N GLU A 21 10.00 -8.56 14.75
CA GLU A 21 10.96 -9.54 15.28
C GLU A 21 12.22 -8.88 15.86
N LEU A 22 12.72 -7.82 15.23
CA LEU A 22 13.93 -7.13 15.68
C LEU A 22 13.60 -6.17 16.82
N LEU A 23 12.49 -5.43 16.73
CA LEU A 23 12.06 -4.50 17.78
C LEU A 23 11.81 -5.22 19.11
N THR A 24 11.13 -6.37 19.06
CA THR A 24 10.87 -7.20 20.24
C THR A 24 12.17 -7.71 20.85
N ARG A 25 13.04 -8.31 20.03
CA ARG A 25 14.36 -8.82 20.47
C ARG A 25 15.24 -7.76 21.11
N GLU A 26 15.43 -6.60 20.47
CA GLU A 26 16.31 -5.54 20.98
C GLU A 26 15.79 -4.88 22.27
N ASN A 27 14.49 -5.04 22.58
CA ASN A 27 13.88 -4.48 23.78
C ASN A 27 13.51 -5.56 24.83
N GLY A 28 13.98 -6.80 24.66
CA GLY A 28 13.77 -7.88 25.63
C GLY A 28 12.31 -8.34 25.77
N ILE A 29 11.51 -8.15 24.73
CA ILE A 29 10.12 -8.61 24.65
C ILE A 29 10.14 -10.04 24.12
N SER A 30 9.42 -10.95 24.80
CA SER A 30 9.33 -12.35 24.36
C SER A 30 8.62 -12.44 23.01
N HIS A 31 9.23 -13.15 22.06
CA HIS A 31 8.70 -13.36 20.72
C HIS A 31 9.04 -14.79 20.28
N GLU A 32 8.49 -15.77 21.01
CA GLU A 32 8.93 -17.17 20.96
C GLU A 32 8.75 -17.81 19.58
N ASN A 33 7.70 -17.44 18.83
CA ASN A 33 7.44 -17.89 17.46
C ASN A 33 7.14 -16.70 16.54
N ALA A 34 8.17 -15.92 16.19
CA ALA A 34 8.02 -14.95 15.11
C ALA A 34 7.43 -15.64 13.87
N HIS A 35 6.42 -15.02 13.26
CA HIS A 35 5.60 -15.57 12.16
C HIS A 35 4.48 -16.55 12.55
N ASP A 36 4.20 -16.76 13.85
CA ASP A 36 2.87 -17.20 14.29
C ASP A 36 1.94 -15.99 14.46
N ALA A 37 0.70 -16.13 13.98
CA ALA A 37 -0.25 -15.02 13.94
C ALA A 37 -0.59 -14.47 15.34
N LEU A 38 -0.65 -15.34 16.37
CA LEU A 38 -0.90 -14.90 17.74
C LEU A 38 0.34 -14.24 18.35
N SER A 39 1.51 -14.85 18.16
CA SER A 39 2.78 -14.28 18.62
C SER A 39 3.06 -12.89 18.03
N ASP A 40 2.73 -12.66 16.76
CA ASP A 40 2.86 -11.34 16.13
C ASP A 40 1.90 -10.30 16.75
N VAL A 41 0.69 -10.71 17.16
CA VAL A 41 -0.27 -9.84 17.85
C VAL A 41 0.25 -9.45 19.23
N ASP A 42 0.71 -10.42 20.02
CA ASP A 42 1.24 -10.18 21.35
C ASP A 42 2.50 -9.30 21.30
N GLY A 43 3.43 -9.61 20.39
CA GLY A 43 4.62 -8.79 20.17
C GLY A 43 4.29 -7.35 19.77
N LEU A 44 3.27 -7.13 18.93
CA LEU A 44 2.82 -5.78 18.57
C LEU A 44 2.22 -5.02 19.77
N ILE A 45 1.41 -5.70 20.59
CA ILE A 45 0.83 -5.11 21.80
C ILE A 45 1.94 -4.68 22.76
N ASP A 46 2.95 -5.52 22.98
CA ASP A 46 4.05 -5.21 23.89
C ASP A 46 4.95 -4.09 23.36
N VAL A 47 5.20 -4.02 22.05
CA VAL A 47 5.89 -2.88 21.43
C VAL A 47 5.07 -1.59 21.57
N ALA A 48 3.74 -1.66 21.44
CA ALA A 48 2.87 -0.50 21.66
C ALA A 48 2.90 -0.02 23.12
N ARG A 49 2.83 -0.94 24.09
CA ARG A 49 2.99 -0.64 25.53
C ARG A 49 4.34 0.00 25.82
N LEU A 50 5.42 -0.54 25.26
CA LEU A 50 6.77 0.03 25.40
C LEU A 50 6.83 1.49 24.89
N LEU A 51 6.18 1.77 23.76
CA LEU A 51 6.11 3.14 23.22
C LEU A 51 5.28 4.06 24.13
N GLU A 52 4.15 3.60 24.63
CA GLU A 52 3.31 4.32 25.58
C GLU A 52 4.06 4.64 26.89
N GLU A 53 4.81 3.67 27.44
CA GLU A 53 5.58 3.84 28.67
C GLU A 53 6.78 4.78 28.51
N LYS A 54 7.53 4.65 27.40
CA LYS A 54 8.78 5.41 27.20
C LYS A 54 8.56 6.76 26.54
N GLN A 55 7.49 6.93 25.76
CA GLN A 55 7.18 8.14 25.00
C GLN A 55 5.66 8.43 25.02
N PRO A 56 5.05 8.61 26.21
CA PRO A 56 3.59 8.74 26.35
C PRO A 56 3.00 9.89 25.52
N GLN A 57 3.69 11.04 25.49
CA GLN A 57 3.22 12.20 24.72
C GLN A 57 3.16 11.94 23.22
N ILE A 58 4.16 11.26 22.65
CA ILE A 58 4.18 10.90 21.23
C ILE A 58 3.10 9.86 20.95
N PHE A 59 2.95 8.86 21.82
CA PHE A 59 1.92 7.84 21.70
C PHE A 59 0.52 8.46 21.68
N GLU A 60 0.17 9.26 22.68
CA GLU A 60 -1.11 9.97 22.77
C GLU A 60 -1.35 10.87 21.56
N TYR A 61 -0.33 11.62 21.15
CA TYR A 61 -0.41 12.50 20.00
C TYR A 61 -0.68 11.73 18.70
N LEU A 62 0.09 10.69 18.40
CA LEU A 62 -0.10 9.89 17.19
C LEU A 62 -1.43 9.13 17.22
N PHE A 63 -1.83 8.63 18.40
CA PHE A 63 -3.12 8.00 18.58
C PHE A 63 -4.26 8.96 18.26
N LYS A 64 -4.19 10.23 18.69
CA LYS A 64 -5.13 11.29 18.29
C LYS A 64 -5.09 11.54 16.78
N MET A 65 -3.90 11.65 16.19
CA MET A 65 -3.70 11.94 14.77
C MET A 65 -4.11 10.79 13.83
N ARG A 66 -4.48 9.62 14.33
CA ARG A 66 -5.13 8.57 13.51
C ARG A 66 -6.46 9.05 12.89
N SER A 67 -7.11 10.02 13.53
CA SER A 67 -8.38 10.57 13.07
C SER A 67 -8.20 11.44 11.83
N LYS A 68 -8.86 11.07 10.73
CA LYS A 68 -8.94 11.84 9.49
C LYS A 68 -9.23 13.33 9.75
N ASN A 69 -10.19 13.61 10.63
CA ASN A 69 -10.62 14.98 10.92
C ASN A 69 -9.52 15.78 11.64
N GLU A 70 -8.75 15.15 12.54
CA GLU A 70 -7.65 15.82 13.23
C GLU A 70 -6.51 16.16 12.27
N VAL A 71 -6.17 15.24 11.36
CA VAL A 71 -5.18 15.49 10.30
C VAL A 71 -5.65 16.62 9.38
N GLN A 72 -6.92 16.66 8.98
CA GLN A 72 -7.47 17.71 8.10
C GLN A 72 -7.47 19.10 8.76
N LYS A 73 -7.71 19.21 10.07
CA LYS A 73 -7.59 20.48 10.80
C LYS A 73 -6.17 21.05 10.70
N MET A 74 -5.18 20.18 10.78
CA MET A 74 -3.77 20.56 10.72
C MET A 74 -3.27 20.81 9.28
N ILE A 75 -3.72 19.99 8.33
CA ILE A 75 -3.24 19.96 6.95
C ILE A 75 -4.41 20.21 6.02
N ASN A 76 -4.50 21.45 5.53
CA ASN A 76 -5.51 21.91 4.60
C ASN A 76 -4.91 22.93 3.62
N LEU A 77 -5.68 23.24 2.57
CA LEU A 77 -5.29 24.19 1.52
C LEU A 77 -5.79 25.62 1.79
N GLU A 78 -6.66 25.82 2.78
CA GLU A 78 -7.21 27.15 3.13
C GLU A 78 -6.18 27.99 3.89
N ASN A 79 -5.46 27.38 4.82
CA ASN A 79 -4.35 27.97 5.58
C ASN A 79 -3.14 27.01 5.56
N PRO A 80 -2.49 26.84 4.40
CA PRO A 80 -1.45 25.85 4.23
C PRO A 80 -0.21 26.22 5.03
N LYS A 81 0.26 25.29 5.85
CA LYS A 81 1.45 25.44 6.69
C LYS A 81 2.40 24.26 6.49
N PRO A 82 3.72 24.48 6.55
CA PRO A 82 4.68 23.39 6.65
C PRO A 82 4.43 22.50 7.87
N PHE A 83 4.63 21.20 7.71
CA PHE A 83 4.46 20.21 8.77
C PHE A 83 5.49 19.09 8.61
N LEU A 84 5.78 18.36 9.68
CA LEU A 84 6.56 17.13 9.60
C LEU A 84 5.70 15.97 9.13
N TYR A 85 6.24 15.16 8.22
CA TYR A 85 5.58 13.98 7.70
C TYR A 85 6.53 12.80 7.70
N THR A 86 6.15 11.74 8.41
CA THR A 86 6.86 10.45 8.43
C THR A 86 6.08 9.43 7.61
N SER A 87 6.74 8.78 6.66
CA SER A 87 6.11 7.77 5.80
C SER A 87 7.14 6.80 5.25
N GLY A 88 6.80 5.51 5.20
CA GLY A 88 7.66 4.46 4.64
C GLY A 88 8.07 4.64 3.17
N ARG A 89 7.47 5.60 2.44
CA ARG A 89 7.85 5.98 1.07
C ARG A 89 9.01 6.98 0.99
N PHE A 90 9.37 7.63 2.09
CA PHE A 90 10.51 8.53 2.12
C PHE A 90 11.81 7.74 2.31
N LYS A 91 12.92 8.33 1.89
CA LYS A 91 14.23 7.66 1.93
C LYS A 91 14.65 7.32 3.37
N VAL A 92 15.32 6.18 3.51
CA VAL A 92 15.85 5.69 4.78
C VAL A 92 16.93 6.60 5.35
N GLU A 93 17.74 7.25 4.50
CA GLU A 93 18.79 8.21 4.88
C GLU A 93 18.27 9.40 5.70
N PHE A 94 16.97 9.70 5.57
CA PHE A 94 16.29 10.78 6.30
C PHE A 94 15.32 10.24 7.36
N GLU A 95 15.55 9.01 7.80
CA GLU A 95 14.66 8.29 8.73
C GLU A 95 13.19 8.36 8.34
N LYS A 96 12.93 8.26 7.02
CA LYS A 96 11.58 8.26 6.47
C LYS A 96 10.75 9.50 6.85
N THR A 97 11.41 10.63 7.17
CA THR A 97 10.76 11.84 7.68
C THR A 97 11.20 13.07 6.89
N THR A 98 10.27 14.00 6.65
CA THR A 98 10.57 15.29 6.00
C THR A 98 9.66 16.42 6.50
N ALA A 99 9.99 17.66 6.13
CA ALA A 99 9.08 18.80 6.17
C ALA A 99 8.26 18.85 4.87
N ALA A 100 6.95 18.66 4.96
CA ALA A 100 6.03 18.68 3.84
C ALA A 100 5.16 19.94 3.81
N PHE A 101 4.67 20.30 2.63
CA PHE A 101 3.76 21.43 2.43
C PHE A 101 2.60 21.05 1.50
N PRO A 102 1.34 21.30 1.88
CA PRO A 102 0.21 21.01 1.01
C PRO A 102 0.14 22.02 -0.15
N ILE A 103 0.07 21.53 -1.39
CA ILE A 103 0.14 22.36 -2.60
C ILE A 103 -1.13 22.31 -3.45
N ALA A 104 -1.83 21.18 -3.49
CA ALA A 104 -2.99 20.99 -4.37
C ALA A 104 -3.93 19.90 -3.83
N PRO A 105 -5.23 19.92 -4.19
CA PRO A 105 -6.14 18.83 -3.86
C PRO A 105 -5.80 17.59 -4.69
N ALA A 106 -6.14 16.40 -4.16
CA ALA A 106 -6.04 15.12 -4.86
C ALA A 106 -7.39 14.37 -4.81
N LYS A 107 -7.50 13.32 -5.63
CA LYS A 107 -8.65 12.41 -5.66
C LYS A 107 -9.02 11.90 -4.25
N ASN A 108 -10.32 11.67 -4.04
CA ASN A 108 -10.90 11.22 -2.76
C ASN A 108 -10.72 12.21 -1.59
N LYS A 109 -10.69 13.52 -1.89
CA LYS A 109 -10.49 14.59 -0.90
C LYS A 109 -9.14 14.47 -0.16
N ASN A 110 -8.15 13.88 -0.83
CA ASN A 110 -6.77 13.83 -0.34
C ASN A 110 -6.04 15.11 -0.74
N VAL A 111 -4.77 15.23 -0.34
CA VAL A 111 -3.95 16.40 -0.64
C VAL A 111 -2.61 15.97 -1.24
N ILE A 112 -2.17 16.69 -2.26
CA ILE A 112 -0.82 16.59 -2.81
C ILE A 112 0.08 17.47 -1.96
N VAL A 113 1.18 16.90 -1.50
CA VAL A 113 2.18 17.56 -0.67
C VAL A 113 3.53 17.58 -1.38
N TRP A 114 4.26 18.68 -1.22
CA TRP A 114 5.65 18.82 -1.64
C TRP A 114 6.57 18.54 -0.46
N ASP A 115 7.65 17.80 -0.69
CA ASP A 115 8.75 17.63 0.25
C ASP A 115 9.68 18.86 0.19
N LEU A 116 9.56 19.74 1.19
CA LEU A 116 10.31 21.01 1.28
C LEU A 116 11.82 20.82 1.49
N ARG A 117 12.31 19.59 1.70
CA ARG A 117 13.75 19.30 1.65
C ARG A 117 14.33 19.58 0.25
N PHE A 118 13.53 19.40 -0.79
CA PHE A 118 13.96 19.51 -2.17
C PHE A 118 13.45 20.80 -2.82
N SER A 119 14.34 21.48 -3.54
CA SER A 119 13.99 22.71 -4.27
C SER A 119 13.05 22.41 -5.44
N PRO A 120 11.95 23.16 -5.62
CA PRO A 120 11.10 23.05 -6.79
C PRO A 120 11.66 23.76 -8.03
N GLU A 121 12.77 24.50 -7.89
CA GLU A 121 13.32 25.44 -8.89
C GLU A 121 13.49 24.83 -10.28
N ASP A 122 14.01 23.61 -10.38
CA ASP A 122 14.25 22.91 -11.66
C ASP A 122 12.95 22.52 -12.40
N PHE A 123 11.80 22.58 -11.71
CA PHE A 123 10.52 22.05 -12.19
C PHE A 123 9.45 23.13 -12.38
N LEU A 124 9.70 24.37 -11.96
CA LEU A 124 8.66 25.41 -11.90
C LEU A 124 7.99 25.65 -13.25
N ASP A 125 8.77 25.63 -14.33
CA ASP A 125 8.29 25.87 -15.69
C ASP A 125 7.77 24.61 -16.39
N TRP A 126 7.74 23.45 -15.72
CA TRP A 126 7.28 22.20 -16.33
C TRP A 126 5.77 22.22 -16.59
N SER A 127 5.39 21.70 -17.76
CA SER A 127 3.99 21.45 -18.10
C SER A 127 3.43 20.24 -17.33
N ALA A 128 2.10 20.11 -17.31
CA ALA A 128 1.44 18.96 -16.69
C ALA A 128 1.87 17.63 -17.36
N GLU A 129 2.20 17.64 -18.65
CA GLU A 129 2.68 16.48 -19.41
C GLU A 129 4.08 16.06 -18.96
N GLN A 130 5.01 17.01 -18.82
CA GLN A 130 6.36 16.74 -18.32
C GLN A 130 6.35 16.19 -16.89
N ILE A 131 5.48 16.77 -16.05
CA ILE A 131 5.26 16.29 -14.67
C ILE A 131 4.66 14.88 -14.70
N LEU A 132 3.67 14.62 -15.57
CA LEU A 132 3.05 13.31 -15.73
C LEU A 132 4.08 12.25 -16.12
N GLU A 133 4.93 12.54 -17.11
CA GLU A 133 6.04 11.67 -17.53
C GLU A 133 6.96 11.35 -16.35
N ASN A 134 7.34 12.35 -15.56
CA ASN A 134 8.22 12.15 -14.40
C ASN A 134 7.58 11.27 -13.30
N ILE A 135 6.32 11.52 -12.93
CA ILE A 135 5.65 10.73 -11.87
C ILE A 135 5.28 9.32 -12.34
N THR A 136 5.16 9.09 -13.65
CA THR A 136 4.83 7.79 -14.24
C THR A 136 6.02 7.04 -14.82
N ALA A 137 7.23 7.62 -14.78
CA ALA A 137 8.47 7.00 -15.22
C ALA A 137 8.65 5.60 -14.64
N ASP A 138 9.09 4.67 -15.48
CA ASP A 138 9.38 3.29 -15.11
C ASP A 138 10.72 3.15 -14.37
N PHE A 139 11.04 1.92 -13.98
CA PHE A 139 12.27 1.64 -13.24
C PHE A 139 13.52 1.98 -14.03
N GLU A 140 13.55 1.67 -15.33
CA GLU A 140 14.71 1.93 -16.19
C GLU A 140 14.99 3.43 -16.32
N THR A 141 13.95 4.22 -16.61
CA THR A 141 14.04 5.68 -16.71
C THR A 141 14.49 6.28 -15.38
N ARG A 142 13.92 5.83 -14.26
CA ARG A 142 14.29 6.30 -12.91
C ARG A 142 15.72 5.94 -12.50
N SER A 143 16.31 4.93 -13.13
CA SER A 143 17.67 4.47 -12.82
C SER A 143 18.75 5.26 -13.58
N GLN A 144 18.36 6.16 -14.48
CA GLN A 144 19.28 7.03 -15.20
C GLN A 144 19.87 8.09 -14.27
N ALA A 145 21.16 8.40 -14.43
CA ALA A 145 21.91 9.27 -13.51
C ALA A 145 21.44 10.73 -13.52
N ASP A 146 20.85 11.18 -14.63
CA ASP A 146 20.31 12.52 -14.84
C ASP A 146 18.82 12.65 -14.47
N PHE A 147 18.14 11.54 -14.16
CA PHE A 147 16.74 11.56 -13.78
C PHE A 147 16.56 12.23 -12.41
N LYS A 148 15.85 13.35 -12.38
CA LYS A 148 15.48 14.05 -11.16
C LYS A 148 14.00 13.78 -10.83
N PRO A 149 13.69 12.95 -9.81
CA PRO A 149 12.32 12.72 -9.41
C PRO A 149 11.74 13.99 -8.79
N ILE A 150 10.53 14.37 -9.18
CA ILE A 150 9.82 15.46 -8.50
C ILE A 150 9.44 15.05 -7.08
N ALA A 151 9.54 15.99 -6.15
CA ALA A 151 9.44 15.72 -4.72
C ALA A 151 7.98 15.79 -4.20
N VAL A 152 7.05 15.16 -4.92
CA VAL A 152 5.61 15.20 -4.61
C VAL A 152 5.09 13.86 -4.08
N LYS A 153 4.09 13.95 -3.22
CA LYS A 153 3.40 12.77 -2.68
C LYS A 153 1.94 13.07 -2.40
N ILE A 154 1.05 12.10 -2.62
CA ILE A 154 -0.30 12.16 -2.07
C ILE A 154 -0.26 11.77 -0.59
N LEU A 155 -0.77 12.66 0.25
CA LEU A 155 -1.13 12.39 1.63
C LEU A 155 -2.59 11.95 1.68
N GLN A 156 -2.81 10.74 2.18
CA GLN A 156 -4.13 10.14 2.31
C GLN A 156 -4.58 10.25 3.76
N TYR A 157 -5.65 11.00 4.00
CA TYR A 157 -6.08 11.29 5.37
C TYR A 157 -6.66 10.07 6.09
N ASP A 158 -7.17 9.08 5.34
CA ASP A 158 -7.79 7.85 5.84
C ASP A 158 -6.80 6.68 6.01
N LYS A 159 -5.49 6.94 5.90
CA LYS A 159 -4.41 5.96 6.06
C LYS A 159 -3.52 6.24 7.26
N CYS A 160 -4.07 6.92 8.29
CA CYS A 160 -3.38 7.26 9.53
C CYS A 160 -1.96 7.86 9.31
N PRO A 161 -1.81 8.94 8.52
CA PRO A 161 -0.50 9.51 8.24
C PRO A 161 0.15 10.06 9.51
N ALA A 162 1.40 9.69 9.78
CA ALA A 162 2.15 10.20 10.92
C ALA A 162 2.64 11.63 10.63
N VAL A 163 1.97 12.63 11.21
CA VAL A 163 2.24 14.05 10.95
C VAL A 163 2.37 14.84 12.24
N ALA A 164 3.27 15.83 12.28
CA ALA A 164 3.50 16.69 13.44
C ALA A 164 3.71 18.17 13.05
N PRO A 165 3.39 19.15 13.91
CA PRO A 165 3.71 20.55 13.65
C PRO A 165 5.21 20.74 13.44
N ILE A 166 5.61 21.63 12.53
CA ILE A 166 7.04 21.86 12.27
C ILE A 166 7.82 22.36 13.51
N GLY A 167 7.12 23.00 14.45
CA GLY A 167 7.71 23.53 15.69
C GLY A 167 8.22 22.48 16.68
N VAL A 168 7.99 21.18 16.44
CA VAL A 168 8.59 20.11 17.25
C VAL A 168 10.06 19.82 16.89
N LEU A 169 10.56 20.39 15.78
CA LEU A 169 11.96 20.30 15.40
C LEU A 169 12.84 21.11 16.38
N ASN A 170 13.75 20.41 17.07
CA ASN A 170 14.88 21.01 17.77
C ASN A 170 16.14 20.96 16.88
N GLU A 171 17.25 21.56 17.32
CA GLU A 171 18.51 21.59 16.56
C GLU A 171 19.06 20.18 16.30
N GLU A 172 19.01 19.30 17.30
CA GLU A 172 19.45 17.91 17.20
C GLU A 172 18.68 17.13 16.10
N ASN A 173 17.35 17.24 16.07
CA ASN A 173 16.54 16.57 15.06
C ASN A 173 16.67 17.21 13.68
N GLN A 174 16.97 18.50 13.58
CA GLN A 174 17.27 19.14 12.31
C GLN A 174 18.56 18.59 11.69
N GLU A 175 19.61 18.43 12.49
CA GLU A 175 20.87 17.83 12.06
C GLU A 175 20.67 16.36 11.68
N ARG A 176 20.04 15.58 12.57
CA ARG A 176 19.78 14.15 12.37
C ARG A 176 18.94 13.85 11.12
N LEU A 177 17.90 14.65 10.87
CA LEU A 177 17.01 14.49 9.70
C LEU A 177 17.51 15.23 8.46
N ASN A 178 18.65 15.93 8.55
CA ASN A 178 19.16 16.82 7.50
C ASN A 178 18.08 17.78 6.97
N LEU A 179 17.44 18.52 7.88
CA LEU A 179 16.41 19.50 7.60
C LEU A 179 16.88 20.89 8.01
N LYS A 180 17.26 21.71 7.03
CA LYS A 180 17.68 23.10 7.26
C LYS A 180 16.49 24.03 7.12
N LEU A 181 16.14 24.77 8.18
CA LEU A 181 15.00 25.68 8.17
C LEU A 181 15.11 26.78 7.09
N ALA A 182 16.32 27.23 6.79
CA ALA A 182 16.57 28.20 5.71
C ALA A 182 16.18 27.64 4.33
N ASP A 183 16.52 26.38 4.04
CA ASP A 183 16.18 25.72 2.77
C ASP A 183 14.67 25.46 2.67
N ILE A 184 14.06 25.01 3.77
CA ILE A 184 12.61 24.82 3.88
C ILE A 184 11.88 26.14 3.58
N GLN A 185 12.32 27.26 4.17
CA GLN A 185 11.72 28.56 3.95
C GLN A 185 11.93 29.05 2.51
N LYS A 186 13.14 28.90 1.95
CA LYS A 186 13.43 29.21 0.54
C LYS A 186 12.49 28.45 -0.41
N ASN A 187 12.37 27.14 -0.23
CA ASN A 187 11.56 26.27 -1.08
C ASN A 187 10.06 26.59 -0.95
N LEU A 188 9.61 26.89 0.27
CA LEU A 188 8.25 27.36 0.52
C LEU A 188 7.94 28.67 -0.22
N ASP A 189 8.87 29.62 -0.20
CA ASP A 189 8.70 30.91 -0.89
C ASP A 189 8.67 30.73 -2.41
N LEU A 190 9.46 29.81 -2.96
CA LEU A 190 9.39 29.45 -4.38
C LEU A 190 8.03 28.86 -4.75
N LEU A 191 7.48 27.93 -3.96
CA LEU A 191 6.15 27.37 -4.21
C LEU A 191 5.05 28.44 -4.13
N ARG A 192 5.11 29.33 -3.12
CA ARG A 192 4.13 30.41 -2.95
C ARG A 192 4.15 31.43 -4.08
N LYS A 193 5.34 31.72 -4.63
CA LYS A 193 5.51 32.63 -5.77
C LYS A 193 5.03 32.02 -7.10
N ASN A 194 4.93 30.70 -7.19
CA ASN A 194 4.62 29.97 -8.42
C ASN A 194 3.36 29.09 -8.27
N PRO A 195 2.17 29.67 -8.05
CA PRO A 195 0.94 28.89 -7.86
C PRO A 195 0.55 28.08 -9.11
N HIS A 196 0.95 28.51 -10.30
CA HIS A 196 0.72 27.79 -11.56
C HIS A 196 1.37 26.38 -11.56
N PHE A 197 2.52 26.23 -10.89
CA PHE A 197 3.21 24.96 -10.78
C PHE A 197 2.38 23.92 -9.99
N ALA A 198 1.74 24.35 -8.90
CA ALA A 198 0.84 23.48 -8.13
C ALA A 198 -0.37 23.00 -8.96
N GLU A 199 -0.87 23.85 -9.86
CA GLU A 199 -1.95 23.52 -10.78
C GLU A 199 -1.54 22.54 -11.88
N ASN A 200 -0.31 22.68 -12.42
CA ASN A 200 0.26 21.70 -13.34
C ASN A 200 0.45 20.35 -12.66
N ILE A 201 0.90 20.33 -11.41
CA ILE A 201 0.98 19.10 -10.59
C ILE A 201 -0.42 18.49 -10.43
N ARG A 202 -1.43 19.27 -10.05
CA ARG A 202 -2.82 18.79 -9.91
C ARG A 202 -3.29 18.11 -11.19
N SER A 203 -3.11 18.78 -12.32
CA SER A 203 -3.51 18.30 -13.65
C SER A 203 -2.78 17.01 -14.04
N ALA A 204 -1.48 16.90 -13.75
CA ALA A 204 -0.71 15.69 -14.00
C ALA A 204 -1.23 14.48 -13.19
N PHE A 205 -1.57 14.69 -11.92
CA PHE A 205 -2.14 13.63 -11.07
C PHE A 205 -3.55 13.21 -11.52
N GLU A 206 -4.38 14.14 -12.00
CA GLU A 206 -5.70 13.83 -12.57
C GLU A 206 -5.56 12.97 -13.83
N LYS A 207 -4.71 13.38 -14.79
CA LYS A 207 -4.42 12.60 -16.01
C LYS A 207 -3.88 11.21 -15.68
N ARG A 208 -2.99 11.09 -14.70
CA ARG A 208 -2.47 9.79 -14.26
C ARG A 208 -3.59 8.86 -13.79
N ASP A 209 -4.53 9.39 -13.02
CA ASP A 209 -5.65 8.62 -12.49
C ASP A 209 -6.65 8.22 -13.60
N GLU A 210 -6.83 9.06 -14.62
CA GLU A 210 -7.59 8.75 -15.86
C GLU A 210 -6.94 7.61 -16.65
N ILE A 211 -5.65 7.71 -16.95
CA ILE A 211 -4.89 6.66 -17.67
C ILE A 211 -4.90 5.35 -16.88
N SER A 212 -4.86 5.42 -15.56
CA SER A 212 -5.00 4.22 -14.71
C SER A 212 -6.39 3.60 -14.91
N LYS A 213 -7.45 4.40 -14.86
CA LYS A 213 -8.83 3.92 -15.04
C LYS A 213 -9.03 3.28 -16.42
N GLU A 214 -8.58 3.93 -17.49
CA GLU A 214 -8.64 3.39 -18.86
C GLU A 214 -7.89 2.06 -19.00
N ARG A 215 -6.71 1.92 -18.35
CA ARG A 215 -5.99 0.65 -18.33
C ARG A 215 -6.76 -0.45 -17.61
N HIS A 216 -7.50 -0.13 -16.54
CA HIS A 216 -8.33 -1.11 -15.85
C HIS A 216 -9.56 -1.50 -16.68
N GLU A 217 -10.16 -0.58 -17.43
CA GLU A 217 -11.30 -0.88 -18.32
C GLU A 217 -10.88 -1.75 -19.52
N ASN A 218 -9.68 -1.55 -20.06
CA ASN A 218 -9.14 -2.32 -21.18
C ASN A 218 -8.64 -3.72 -20.81
N ILE A 219 -8.45 -4.00 -19.51
CA ILE A 219 -8.10 -5.33 -19.01
C ILE A 219 -9.37 -5.93 -18.41
N SER A 220 -9.82 -7.08 -18.95
CA SER A 220 -10.89 -7.85 -18.29
C SER A 220 -10.37 -8.41 -16.96
N LEU A 221 -10.45 -7.60 -15.91
CA LEU A 221 -10.08 -7.96 -14.56
C LEU A 221 -11.14 -8.91 -13.98
N SER A 222 -10.66 -9.92 -13.26
CA SER A 222 -11.55 -10.76 -12.43
C SER A 222 -12.33 -9.85 -11.49
N PRO A 223 -13.63 -10.12 -11.23
CA PRO A 223 -14.44 -9.30 -10.34
C PRO A 223 -13.84 -9.18 -8.91
N GLU A 224 -12.96 -10.11 -8.52
CA GLU A 224 -12.23 -10.10 -7.25
C GLU A 224 -11.12 -9.03 -7.18
N ALA A 225 -10.59 -8.62 -8.33
CA ALA A 225 -9.58 -7.57 -8.42
C ALA A 225 -10.19 -6.16 -8.51
N ARG A 226 -11.53 -6.05 -8.52
CA ARG A 226 -12.29 -4.82 -8.80
C ARG A 226 -12.84 -4.15 -7.53
N LEU A 227 -12.23 -4.41 -6.37
CA LEU A 227 -12.66 -3.90 -5.06
C LEU A 227 -12.77 -2.37 -5.03
N PHE A 228 -11.82 -1.66 -5.66
CA PHE A 228 -11.70 -0.20 -5.58
C PHE A 228 -12.44 0.56 -6.69
N GLU A 229 -13.22 -0.11 -7.54
CA GLU A 229 -13.96 0.55 -8.63
C GLU A 229 -15.22 1.30 -8.17
N GLY A 230 -15.74 0.97 -6.99
CA GLY A 230 -16.91 1.66 -6.44
C GLY A 230 -17.51 0.99 -5.22
N PHE A 231 -18.28 1.76 -4.47
CA PHE A 231 -19.12 1.25 -3.38
C PHE A 231 -20.39 0.63 -3.95
N LEU A 232 -20.97 -0.32 -3.21
CA LEU A 232 -22.24 -0.94 -3.59
C LEU A 232 -23.40 0.05 -3.45
N SER A 233 -24.42 -0.12 -4.29
CA SER A 233 -25.70 0.56 -4.08
C SER A 233 -26.41 0.00 -2.85
N ARG A 234 -27.23 0.79 -2.17
CA ARG A 234 -28.05 0.31 -1.04
C ARG A 234 -28.90 -0.91 -1.39
N SER A 235 -29.40 -0.97 -2.63
CA SER A 235 -30.15 -2.12 -3.14
C SER A 235 -29.28 -3.38 -3.18
N ASP A 236 -28.05 -3.27 -3.67
CA ASP A 236 -27.15 -4.43 -3.77
C ASP A 236 -26.51 -4.81 -2.43
N GLU A 237 -26.34 -3.86 -1.50
CA GLU A 237 -25.94 -4.16 -0.12
C GLU A 237 -26.94 -5.11 0.56
N ILE A 238 -28.24 -4.87 0.41
CA ILE A 238 -29.31 -5.73 0.95
C ILE A 238 -29.27 -7.12 0.31
N LYS A 239 -29.08 -7.19 -1.02
CA LYS A 239 -28.96 -8.48 -1.73
C LYS A 239 -27.72 -9.25 -1.29
N ALA A 240 -26.58 -8.57 -1.15
CA ALA A 240 -25.34 -9.16 -0.66
C ALA A 240 -25.47 -9.64 0.80
N GLU A 241 -26.23 -8.95 1.64
CA GLU A 241 -26.59 -9.41 2.98
C GLU A 241 -27.44 -10.67 2.96
N ALA A 242 -28.46 -10.72 2.08
CA ALA A 242 -29.25 -11.92 1.87
C ALA A 242 -28.39 -13.12 1.43
N VAL A 243 -27.43 -12.91 0.51
CA VAL A 243 -26.44 -13.94 0.12
C VAL A 243 -25.70 -14.47 1.35
N ARG A 244 -25.15 -13.59 2.20
CA ARG A 244 -24.35 -13.99 3.38
C ARG A 244 -25.17 -14.75 4.42
N ASN A 245 -26.46 -14.45 4.53
CA ASN A 245 -27.36 -15.11 5.49
C ASN A 245 -28.03 -16.36 4.93
N SER A 246 -27.82 -16.68 3.64
CA SER A 246 -28.38 -17.86 3.00
C SER A 246 -27.57 -19.12 3.32
N THR A 247 -28.26 -20.23 3.50
CA THR A 247 -27.67 -21.57 3.57
C THR A 247 -27.20 -22.04 2.19
N ALA A 248 -26.34 -23.06 2.15
CA ALA A 248 -25.90 -23.67 0.89
C ALA A 248 -27.06 -24.15 0.00
N ARG A 249 -28.19 -24.57 0.60
CA ARG A 249 -29.38 -24.97 -0.14
C ARG A 249 -30.11 -23.77 -0.74
N GLU A 250 -30.30 -22.71 0.03
CA GLU A 250 -30.95 -21.48 -0.44
C GLU A 250 -30.11 -20.81 -1.55
N LEU A 251 -28.78 -20.82 -1.43
CA LEU A 251 -27.87 -20.32 -2.47
C LEU A 251 -27.96 -21.04 -3.81
N ALA A 252 -28.46 -22.28 -3.85
CA ALA A 252 -28.65 -23.01 -5.10
C ALA A 252 -29.77 -22.39 -5.95
N ASP A 253 -30.82 -21.89 -5.30
CA ASP A 253 -32.00 -21.31 -5.95
C ASP A 253 -32.00 -19.77 -5.92
N PHE A 254 -31.05 -19.14 -5.21
CA PHE A 254 -30.99 -17.69 -5.05
C PHE A 254 -30.28 -17.00 -6.22
N HIS A 255 -31.05 -16.28 -7.03
CA HIS A 255 -30.59 -15.56 -8.21
C HIS A 255 -30.94 -14.06 -8.10
N PRO A 256 -30.23 -13.30 -7.24
CA PRO A 256 -30.47 -11.86 -7.09
C PRO A 256 -30.10 -11.10 -8.35
N ASP A 257 -30.97 -10.17 -8.76
CA ASP A 257 -30.70 -9.25 -9.87
C ASP A 257 -29.83 -8.09 -9.38
N PHE A 258 -28.50 -8.18 -9.51
CA PHE A 258 -27.58 -7.14 -9.05
C PHE A 258 -27.47 -5.97 -10.03
N ASN A 259 -27.44 -4.73 -9.53
CA ASN A 259 -27.13 -3.58 -10.40
C ASN A 259 -25.62 -3.48 -10.67
N ASP A 260 -24.80 -3.85 -9.68
CA ASP A 260 -23.35 -3.88 -9.81
C ASP A 260 -22.89 -5.13 -10.57
N GLU A 261 -22.29 -4.93 -11.74
CA GLU A 261 -21.84 -6.01 -12.63
C GLU A 261 -20.80 -6.96 -12.01
N ARG A 262 -20.08 -6.52 -10.96
CA ARG A 262 -19.08 -7.36 -10.27
C ARG A 262 -19.74 -8.50 -9.50
N LEU A 263 -20.96 -8.28 -8.99
CA LEU A 263 -21.57 -9.14 -7.99
C LEU A 263 -22.02 -10.51 -8.52
N ASN A 264 -22.44 -10.60 -9.79
CA ASN A 264 -22.80 -11.89 -10.39
C ASN A 264 -21.60 -12.85 -10.43
N GLY A 265 -20.45 -12.36 -10.89
CA GLY A 265 -19.21 -13.14 -10.89
C GLY A 265 -18.70 -13.46 -9.48
N LEU A 266 -18.79 -12.48 -8.55
CA LEU A 266 -18.42 -12.73 -7.15
C LEU A 266 -19.31 -13.78 -6.47
N LEU A 267 -20.61 -13.79 -6.76
CA LEU A 267 -21.54 -14.78 -6.22
C LEU A 267 -21.18 -16.19 -6.72
N LEU A 268 -20.88 -16.33 -8.01
CA LEU A 268 -20.40 -17.59 -8.57
C LEU A 268 -19.15 -18.07 -7.85
N HIS A 269 -18.13 -17.22 -7.70
CA HIS A 269 -16.88 -17.57 -7.03
C HIS A 269 -17.09 -17.91 -5.55
N TYR A 270 -17.96 -17.18 -4.86
CA TYR A 270 -18.32 -17.43 -3.47
C TYR A 270 -18.99 -18.80 -3.31
N LYS A 271 -20.01 -19.11 -4.13
CA LYS A 271 -20.65 -20.42 -4.16
C LYS A 271 -19.63 -21.51 -4.45
N ALA A 272 -18.78 -21.33 -5.46
CA ALA A 272 -17.84 -22.37 -5.87
C ALA A 272 -16.78 -22.71 -4.82
N ARG A 273 -16.27 -21.70 -4.10
CA ARG A 273 -15.22 -21.89 -3.08
C ARG A 273 -15.76 -22.37 -1.75
N SER A 274 -16.89 -21.84 -1.31
CA SER A 274 -17.42 -22.10 0.03
C SER A 274 -18.51 -23.17 0.05
N PHE A 275 -19.29 -23.29 -1.03
CA PHE A 275 -20.45 -24.17 -1.13
C PHE A 275 -20.53 -24.87 -2.49
N PRO A 276 -19.51 -25.62 -2.94
CA PRO A 276 -19.44 -26.17 -4.30
C PRO A 276 -20.64 -27.06 -4.67
N LYS A 277 -21.32 -27.65 -3.67
CA LYS A 277 -22.54 -28.44 -3.86
C LYS A 277 -23.78 -27.62 -4.23
N SER A 278 -23.75 -26.29 -4.06
CA SER A 278 -24.83 -25.36 -4.44
C SER A 278 -24.77 -24.94 -5.90
N LEU A 279 -23.70 -25.29 -6.62
CA LEU A 279 -23.56 -24.95 -8.04
C LEU A 279 -24.46 -25.85 -8.91
N SER A 280 -25.20 -25.22 -9.81
CA SER A 280 -25.80 -25.88 -10.96
C SER A 280 -24.74 -26.42 -11.93
N SER A 281 -25.12 -27.27 -12.88
CA SER A 281 -24.19 -27.80 -13.89
C SER A 281 -23.54 -26.68 -14.72
N GLN A 282 -24.31 -25.68 -15.12
CA GLN A 282 -23.81 -24.53 -15.88
C GLN A 282 -22.82 -23.70 -15.05
N GLU A 283 -23.11 -23.46 -13.76
CA GLU A 283 -22.19 -22.74 -12.88
C GLU A 283 -20.88 -23.51 -12.65
N LYS A 284 -20.93 -24.84 -12.60
CA LYS A 284 -19.71 -25.67 -12.50
C LYS A 284 -18.83 -25.52 -13.74
N GLU A 285 -19.43 -25.54 -14.93
CA GLU A 285 -18.71 -25.34 -16.19
C GLU A 285 -18.05 -23.95 -16.24
N LEU A 286 -18.80 -22.89 -15.90
CA LEU A 286 -18.27 -21.52 -15.85
C LEU A 286 -17.14 -21.38 -14.82
N TRP A 287 -17.28 -22.01 -13.65
CA TRP A 287 -16.24 -22.01 -12.63
C TRP A 287 -14.99 -22.76 -13.08
N GLU A 288 -15.14 -23.89 -13.76
CA GLU A 288 -14.01 -24.67 -14.26
C GLU A 288 -13.26 -23.93 -15.37
N GLU A 289 -13.99 -23.30 -16.31
CA GLU A 289 -13.38 -22.45 -17.33
C GLU A 289 -12.55 -21.31 -16.70
N TYR A 290 -13.13 -20.63 -15.69
CA TYR A 290 -12.42 -19.60 -14.94
C TYR A 290 -11.17 -20.16 -14.24
N ARG A 291 -11.28 -21.29 -13.53
CA ARG A 291 -10.16 -21.95 -12.84
C ARG A 291 -9.04 -22.30 -13.81
N ALA A 292 -9.35 -23.05 -14.87
CA ALA A 292 -8.38 -23.52 -15.85
C ALA A 292 -7.66 -22.35 -16.54
N LYS A 293 -8.39 -21.30 -16.92
CA LYS A 293 -7.82 -20.09 -17.53
C LYS A 293 -6.86 -19.37 -16.58
N ASN A 294 -7.22 -19.21 -15.30
CA ASN A 294 -6.36 -18.55 -14.32
C ASN A 294 -5.12 -19.39 -13.98
N LEU A 295 -5.28 -20.70 -13.77
CA LEU A 295 -4.17 -21.61 -13.52
C LEU A 295 -3.19 -21.60 -14.70
N LYS A 296 -3.67 -21.75 -15.94
CA LYS A 296 -2.83 -21.69 -17.15
C LYS A 296 -2.04 -20.39 -17.26
N LYS A 297 -2.64 -19.25 -16.88
CA LYS A 297 -1.97 -17.94 -16.87
C LYS A 297 -0.86 -17.85 -15.82
N MET A 298 -1.08 -18.40 -14.63
CA MET A 298 -0.15 -18.28 -13.50
C MET A 298 0.95 -19.34 -13.50
N LEU A 299 0.67 -20.53 -14.06
CA LEU A 299 1.52 -21.71 -13.97
C LEU A 299 2.96 -21.49 -14.45
N PRO A 300 3.25 -20.80 -15.58
CA PRO A 300 4.63 -20.64 -16.03
C PRO A 300 5.52 -19.88 -15.03
N LYS A 301 4.98 -18.79 -14.45
CA LYS A 301 5.69 -18.01 -13.44
C LYS A 301 5.86 -18.82 -12.16
N PHE A 302 4.80 -19.47 -11.71
CA PHE A 302 4.83 -20.33 -10.53
C PHE A 302 5.88 -21.44 -10.66
N MET A 303 5.90 -22.16 -11.79
CA MET A 303 6.86 -23.24 -12.02
C MET A 303 8.30 -22.75 -12.02
N LYS A 304 8.57 -21.56 -12.58
CA LYS A 304 9.89 -20.93 -12.55
C LYS A 304 10.32 -20.65 -11.10
N GLU A 305 9.49 -19.95 -10.33
CA GLU A 305 9.78 -19.59 -8.93
C GLU A 305 9.90 -20.84 -8.04
N PHE A 306 9.06 -21.85 -8.26
CA PHE A 306 9.12 -23.13 -7.56
C PHE A 306 10.43 -23.87 -7.85
N GLN A 307 10.85 -23.95 -9.11
CA GLN A 307 12.12 -24.58 -9.48
C GLN A 307 13.32 -23.84 -8.89
N GLU A 308 13.33 -22.51 -8.97
CA GLU A 308 14.36 -21.68 -8.34
C GLU A 308 14.46 -21.99 -6.85
N ALA A 309 13.32 -21.99 -6.13
CA ALA A 309 13.27 -22.32 -4.70
C ALA A 309 13.74 -23.75 -4.39
N ALA A 310 13.33 -24.75 -5.19
CA ALA A 310 13.67 -26.15 -5.00
C ALA A 310 15.15 -26.46 -5.26
N THR A 311 15.82 -25.65 -6.08
CA THR A 311 17.26 -25.79 -6.39
C THR A 311 18.18 -24.99 -5.46
N ARG A 312 17.63 -24.25 -4.48
CA ARG A 312 18.45 -23.48 -3.53
C ARG A 312 19.35 -24.41 -2.73
N GLU A 313 20.62 -24.01 -2.59
CA GLU A 313 21.54 -24.67 -1.68
C GLU A 313 21.12 -24.43 -0.22
N ASN A 314 21.33 -25.43 0.65
CA ASN A 314 21.08 -25.37 2.10
C ASN A 314 19.61 -25.27 2.55
N LEU A 315 18.67 -25.87 1.82
CA LEU A 315 17.30 -26.04 2.32
C LEU A 315 17.27 -26.88 3.60
N ASN A 316 16.61 -26.38 4.63
CA ASN A 316 16.38 -27.13 5.85
C ASN A 316 15.28 -28.19 5.67
N THR A 317 15.15 -29.13 6.60
CA THR A 317 14.18 -30.24 6.51
C THR A 317 12.74 -29.77 6.39
N GLN A 318 12.36 -28.68 7.07
CA GLN A 318 11.02 -28.13 7.01
C GLN A 318 10.75 -27.49 5.64
N GLU A 319 11.70 -26.76 5.07
CA GLU A 319 11.58 -26.18 3.73
C GLU A 319 11.45 -27.26 2.65
N GLN A 320 12.22 -28.35 2.76
CA GLN A 320 12.11 -29.49 1.85
C GLN A 320 10.72 -30.13 1.91
N PHE A 321 10.19 -30.34 3.12
CA PHE A 321 8.85 -30.86 3.33
C PHE A 321 7.78 -29.95 2.73
N ILE A 322 7.87 -28.63 2.95
CA ILE A 322 6.94 -27.65 2.38
C ILE A 322 6.97 -27.68 0.84
N LEU A 323 8.15 -27.80 0.23
CA LEU A 323 8.27 -27.87 -1.23
C LEU A 323 7.63 -29.14 -1.80
N GLU A 324 7.77 -30.28 -1.11
CA GLU A 324 7.10 -31.52 -1.48
C GLU A 324 5.58 -31.40 -1.35
N ASP A 325 5.08 -30.83 -0.26
CA ASP A 325 3.66 -30.57 -0.04
C ASP A 325 3.09 -29.64 -1.12
N ILE A 326 3.80 -28.57 -1.48
CA ILE A 326 3.39 -27.65 -2.55
C ILE A 326 3.31 -28.38 -3.89
N LYS A 327 4.24 -29.30 -4.18
CA LYS A 327 4.22 -30.10 -5.40
C LYS A 327 2.99 -31.02 -5.44
N LEU A 328 2.74 -31.76 -4.36
CA LEU A 328 1.55 -32.62 -4.24
C LEU A 328 0.26 -31.82 -4.34
N TRP A 329 0.22 -30.64 -3.72
CA TRP A 329 -0.91 -29.73 -3.85
C TRP A 329 -1.12 -29.30 -5.31
N LEU A 330 -0.07 -28.93 -6.03
CA LEU A 330 -0.15 -28.54 -7.44
C LEU A 330 -0.76 -29.66 -8.29
N GLU A 331 -0.26 -30.90 -8.14
CA GLU A 331 -0.75 -32.07 -8.85
C GLU A 331 -2.26 -32.30 -8.63
N ASN A 332 -2.77 -31.98 -7.44
CA ASN A 332 -4.19 -32.12 -7.09
C ASN A 332 -5.09 -30.96 -7.59
N VAL A 333 -4.54 -29.77 -7.85
CA VAL A 333 -5.36 -28.59 -8.23
C VAL A 333 -5.36 -28.31 -9.73
N LEU A 334 -4.46 -28.92 -10.49
CA LEU A 334 -4.45 -28.82 -11.95
C LEU A 334 -5.79 -29.32 -12.53
N PRO A 335 -6.33 -28.66 -13.56
CA PRO A 335 -7.52 -29.15 -14.23
C PRO A 335 -7.21 -30.49 -14.88
N ASP A 336 -8.20 -31.38 -14.94
CA ASP A 336 -8.08 -32.65 -15.67
C ASP A 336 -7.68 -32.33 -17.12
N LEU A 337 -6.53 -32.81 -17.56
CA LEU A 337 -6.01 -32.58 -18.91
C LEU A 337 -6.77 -33.36 -20.01
N GLU A 338 -7.89 -33.99 -19.65
CA GLU A 338 -8.73 -34.78 -20.56
C GLU A 338 -10.16 -34.22 -20.61
N SER A 339 -10.41 -33.28 -21.53
CA SER A 339 -11.67 -33.15 -22.26
C SER A 339 -11.48 -32.35 -23.54
#